data_AF-A0A371CLG1-F1
#
_entry.id   AF-A0A371CLG1-F1
#
_cell.length_a   1.000
_cell.length_b   1.000
_cell.length_c   1.000
_cell.angle_alpha   90.00
_cell.angle_beta   90.00
_cell.angle_gamma   90.00
#
_symmetry.space_group_name_H-M   'P 1'
#
loop_
_entity.id
_entity.type
_entity.pdbx_description
1 polymer ?
#
loop_
_entity_poly.entity_id
_entity_poly.type
_entity_poly.pdbx_seq_one_letter_code
_entity_poly.pdbx_strand_id
1 'polypeptide(L)'
;MTTDVPTILSTLRSELFTACRSMSVQDLNLTVSGLYELLSEVKSLKNQGTLVHRLPNEILRLIFKHLLHAYRGRKTGVDTGTILRLTHVCRRWRDLLLGCPSFWARTGCFFAEGTRTFLERSGSAPL
;
A
#
# COMPACT_ATOMS: atom_id res chain seq x y z
N MET A 1 -7.28 33.70 5.69
CA MET A 1 -5.91 33.71 5.12
C MET A 1 -5.59 32.28 4.71
N THR A 2 -5.63 31.98 3.42
CA THR A 2 -5.21 30.67 2.89
C THR A 2 -3.69 30.65 2.84
N THR A 3 -3.06 29.95 3.78
CA THR A 3 -1.60 29.71 3.76
C THR A 3 -1.25 28.94 2.49
N ASP A 4 -0.35 29.49 1.68
CA ASP A 4 0.07 28.88 0.42
C ASP A 4 0.90 27.60 0.67
N VAL A 5 0.67 26.55 -0.11
CA VAL A 5 1.28 25.21 0.11
C VAL A 5 2.82 25.24 0.06
N PRO A 6 3.47 25.94 -0.89
CA PRO A 6 4.91 26.20 -0.88
C PRO A 6 5.41 26.80 0.44
N THR A 7 4.69 27.76 1.02
CA THR A 7 5.07 28.37 2.31
C THR A 7 5.06 27.33 3.42
N ILE A 8 3.98 26.54 3.54
CA ILE A 8 3.86 25.47 4.54
C ILE A 8 5.04 24.49 4.43
N LEU A 9 5.36 24.03 3.22
CA LEU A 9 6.44 23.07 3.00
C LEU A 9 7.82 23.66 3.32
N SER A 10 8.05 24.93 2.98
CA SER A 10 9.31 25.62 3.29
C SER A 10 9.52 25.79 4.80
N THR A 11 8.47 26.17 5.54
CA THR A 11 8.51 26.32 7.00
C THR A 11 8.76 24.98 7.67
N LEU A 12 7.97 23.94 7.33
CA LEU A 12 8.12 22.61 7.89
C LEU A 12 9.54 22.06 7.68
N ARG A 13 10.08 22.23 6.47
CA ARG A 13 11.46 21.83 6.16
C ARG A 13 12.47 22.57 7.02
N SER A 14 12.35 23.89 7.12
CA SER A 14 13.28 24.71 7.89
C SER A 14 13.30 24.31 9.37
N GLU A 15 12.12 24.14 9.97
CA GLU A 15 11.97 23.77 11.38
C GLU A 15 12.53 22.37 11.66
N LEU A 16 12.18 21.37 10.83
CA LEU A 16 12.70 20.01 10.97
C LEU A 16 14.22 19.96 10.85
N PHE A 17 14.80 20.60 9.83
CA PHE A 17 16.25 20.59 9.63
C PHE A 17 17.00 21.32 10.75
N THR A 18 16.40 22.34 11.35
CA THR A 18 16.99 23.04 12.49
C THR A 18 16.97 22.15 13.73
N ALA A 19 15.83 21.51 14.02
CA ALA A 19 15.67 20.61 15.16
C ALA A 19 16.56 19.35 15.06
N CYS A 20 16.65 18.74 13.89
CA CYS A 20 17.41 17.50 13.69
C CYS A 20 18.92 17.62 13.89
N ARG A 21 19.51 18.83 13.81
CA ARG A 21 20.98 19.02 13.88
C ARG A 21 21.58 18.69 15.24
N SER A 22 20.79 18.79 16.31
CA SER A 22 21.23 18.52 17.68
C SER A 22 20.55 17.30 18.30
N MET A 23 19.79 16.53 17.51
CA MET A 23 19.05 15.36 17.98
C MET A 23 19.93 14.12 18.08
N SER A 24 19.57 13.23 19.00
CA SER A 24 20.19 11.90 19.09
C SER A 24 19.75 11.03 17.90
N VAL A 25 20.49 9.95 17.63
CA VAL A 25 20.09 8.96 16.59
C VAL A 25 18.69 8.38 16.88
N GLN A 26 18.34 8.20 18.15
CA GLN A 26 17.03 7.70 18.54
C GLN A 26 15.92 8.70 18.18
N ASP A 27 16.13 9.98 18.46
CA ASP A 27 15.17 11.04 18.12
C ASP A 27 15.03 11.20 16.60
N LEU A 28 16.12 11.01 15.86
CA LEU A 28 16.09 11.00 14.39
C LEU A 28 15.25 9.83 13.86
N ASN A 29 15.37 8.63 14.44
CA ASN A 29 14.54 7.48 14.05
C ASN A 29 13.04 7.71 14.34
N LEU A 30 12.72 8.33 15.48
CA LEU A 30 11.36 8.74 15.81
C LEU A 30 10.84 9.79 14.81
N THR A 31 11.68 10.76 14.45
CA THR A 31 11.35 11.80 13.46
C THR A 31 11.05 11.18 12.10
N VAL A 32 11.89 10.26 11.62
CA VAL A 32 11.67 9.54 10.37
C VAL A 32 10.35 8.77 10.39
N SER A 33 10.05 8.09 11.50
CA SER A 33 8.80 7.35 11.67
C SER A 33 7.58 8.27 11.61
N GLY A 34 7.60 9.38 12.34
CA GLY A 34 6.53 10.39 12.31
C GLY A 34 6.34 11.02 10.92
N LEU A 35 7.42 11.28 10.19
CA LEU A 35 7.33 11.78 8.81
C LEU A 35 6.68 10.78 7.86
N TYR A 36 6.94 9.48 8.04
CA TYR A 36 6.24 8.44 7.27
C TYR A 36 4.75 8.38 7.59
N GLU A 37 4.36 8.58 8.85
CA GLU A 37 2.96 8.65 9.27
C GLU A 37 2.25 9.86 8.64
N LEU A 38 2.85 11.05 8.73
CA LEU A 38 2.32 12.26 8.09
C LEU A 38 2.17 12.09 6.57
N LEU A 39 3.19 11.51 5.91
CA LEU A 39 3.12 11.21 4.49
C LEU A 39 1.97 10.24 4.16
N SER A 40 1.74 9.25 5.02
CA SER A 40 0.65 8.28 4.88
C SER A 40 -0.72 8.96 5.00
N GLU A 41 -0.89 9.90 5.93
CA GLU A 41 -2.10 10.69 6.11
C GLU A 41 -2.38 11.58 4.89
N VAL A 42 -1.39 12.33 4.42
CA VAL A 42 -1.52 13.17 3.21
C VAL A 42 -1.89 12.31 1.99
N LYS A 43 -1.24 11.15 1.81
CA LYS A 43 -1.60 10.19 0.76
C LYS A 43 -3.04 9.70 0.90
N SER A 44 -3.50 9.45 2.12
CA SER A 44 -4.87 9.01 2.41
C SER A 44 -5.90 10.06 2.01
N LEU A 45 -5.68 11.32 2.41
CA LEU A 45 -6.53 12.45 2.03
C LEU A 45 -6.57 12.64 0.51
N LYS A 46 -5.40 12.59 -0.15
CA LYS A 46 -5.33 12.64 -1.62
C LYS A 46 -6.16 11.53 -2.26
N ASN A 47 -6.04 10.31 -1.74
CA ASN A 47 -6.75 9.15 -2.28
C ASN A 47 -8.26 9.29 -2.09
N GLN A 48 -8.75 9.83 -0.97
CA GLN A 48 -10.19 10.09 -0.74
C GLN A 48 -10.80 11.01 -1.80
N GLY A 49 -10.00 11.92 -2.38
CA GLY A 49 -10.42 12.77 -3.49
C GLY A 49 -10.60 12.05 -4.84
N THR A 50 -10.09 10.83 -4.99
CA THR A 50 -10.13 10.10 -6.27
C THR A 50 -11.45 9.34 -6.47
N LEU A 51 -11.90 9.22 -7.72
CA LEU A 51 -13.15 8.52 -8.06
C LEU A 51 -13.13 7.05 -7.62
N VAL A 52 -12.01 6.36 -7.82
CA VAL A 52 -11.87 4.94 -7.45
C VAL A 52 -12.00 4.71 -5.94
N HIS A 53 -11.63 5.70 -5.12
CA HIS A 53 -11.78 5.62 -3.67
C HIS A 53 -13.22 5.82 -3.19
N ARG A 54 -14.15 6.27 -4.05
CA ARG A 54 -15.57 6.39 -3.70
C ARG A 54 -16.35 5.10 -3.95
N LEU A 55 -15.77 4.13 -4.66
CA LEU A 55 -16.42 2.86 -4.94
C LEU A 55 -16.64 2.06 -3.64
N PRO A 56 -17.75 1.34 -3.49
CA PRO A 56 -17.94 0.37 -2.41
C PRO A 56 -16.87 -0.74 -2.41
N ASN A 57 -16.66 -1.36 -1.25
CA ASN A 57 -15.66 -2.41 -1.09
C ASN A 57 -15.94 -3.64 -1.96
N GLU A 58 -17.21 -3.94 -2.23
CA GLU A 58 -17.70 -5.01 -3.10
C GLU A 58 -17.26 -4.78 -4.53
N ILE A 59 -17.43 -3.55 -5.02
CA ILE A 59 -17.06 -3.16 -6.38
C ILE A 59 -15.54 -3.20 -6.56
N LEU A 60 -14.78 -2.72 -5.56
CA LEU A 60 -13.32 -2.85 -5.58
C LEU A 60 -12.87 -4.31 -5.60
N ARG A 61 -13.50 -5.18 -4.80
CA ARG A 61 -13.21 -6.63 -4.80
C ARG A 61 -13.49 -7.27 -6.17
N LEU A 62 -14.58 -6.88 -6.84
CA LEU A 62 -14.87 -7.34 -8.20
C LEU A 62 -13.80 -6.87 -9.20
N ILE A 63 -13.42 -5.59 -9.15
CA ILE A 63 -12.34 -5.05 -9.99
C ILE A 63 -11.03 -5.83 -9.76
N PHE A 64 -10.63 -6.04 -8.50
CA PHE A 64 -9.44 -6.81 -8.17
C PHE A 64 -9.51 -8.23 -8.68
N LYS A 65 -10.64 -8.92 -8.52
CA LYS A 65 -10.87 -10.25 -9.09
C LYS A 65 -10.60 -10.23 -10.60
N HIS A 66 -11.22 -9.33 -11.34
CA HIS A 66 -11.02 -9.23 -12.79
C HIS A 66 -9.56 -8.95 -13.18
N LEU A 67 -8.88 -8.04 -12.48
CA LEU A 67 -7.45 -7.78 -12.72
C LEU A 67 -6.62 -9.05 -12.48
N LEU A 68 -6.80 -9.71 -11.34
CA LEU A 68 -6.03 -10.90 -10.99
C LEU A 68 -6.28 -12.06 -11.96
N HIS A 69 -7.49 -12.20 -12.51
CA HIS A 69 -7.80 -13.17 -13.56
C HIS A 69 -7.21 -12.78 -14.92
N ALA A 70 -7.32 -11.52 -15.35
CA ALA A 70 -6.84 -11.08 -16.67
C ALA A 70 -5.31 -11.23 -16.83
N TYR A 71 -4.56 -11.11 -15.74
CA TYR A 71 -3.10 -11.29 -15.75
C TYR A 71 -2.64 -12.74 -15.52
N ARG A 72 -3.54 -13.69 -15.19
CA ARG A 72 -3.19 -15.12 -15.08
C ARG A 72 -2.83 -15.75 -16.44
N GLY A 73 -3.32 -15.22 -17.56
CA GLY A 73 -3.19 -15.85 -18.89
C GLY A 73 -2.11 -15.27 -19.82
N ARG A 74 -1.33 -14.26 -19.40
CA ARG A 74 -0.38 -13.56 -20.31
C ARG A 74 1.07 -14.02 -20.21
N LYS A 75 1.42 -14.82 -19.21
CA LYS A 75 2.76 -15.40 -19.03
C LYS A 75 2.60 -16.89 -18.76
N THR A 76 3.60 -17.69 -19.10
CA THR A 76 3.67 -19.14 -18.86
C THR A 76 3.70 -19.54 -17.38
N GLY A 77 3.35 -18.64 -16.45
CA GLY A 77 3.26 -18.90 -15.03
C GLY A 77 2.38 -17.89 -14.29
N VAL A 78 2.14 -18.16 -13.01
CA VAL A 78 1.20 -17.41 -12.18
C VAL A 78 1.73 -16.02 -11.87
N ASP A 79 1.03 -14.97 -12.31
CA ASP A 79 1.41 -13.58 -12.01
C ASP A 79 1.11 -13.17 -10.56
N THR A 80 2.06 -13.42 -9.67
CA THR A 80 2.03 -13.00 -8.27
C THR A 80 2.35 -11.51 -8.12
N GLY A 81 2.96 -10.88 -9.13
CA GLY A 81 3.36 -9.48 -9.10
C GLY A 81 2.17 -8.51 -9.07
N THR A 82 1.06 -8.84 -9.74
CA THR A 82 -0.11 -7.94 -9.76
C THR A 82 -0.74 -7.76 -8.38
N ILE A 83 -0.99 -8.83 -7.63
CA ILE A 83 -1.55 -8.71 -6.28
C ILE A 83 -0.60 -7.95 -5.35
N LEU A 84 0.71 -8.19 -5.46
CA LEU A 84 1.72 -7.46 -4.70
C LEU A 84 1.67 -5.96 -5.02
N ARG A 85 1.69 -5.56 -6.30
CA ARG A 85 1.56 -4.14 -6.67
C ARG A 85 0.28 -3.51 -6.13
N LEU A 86 -0.85 -4.20 -6.20
CA LEU A 86 -2.14 -3.69 -5.71
C LEU A 86 -2.13 -3.47 -4.18
N THR A 87 -1.48 -4.35 -3.40
CA THR A 87 -1.34 -4.18 -1.94
C THR A 87 -0.44 -3.02 -1.51
N HIS A 88 0.26 -2.38 -2.44
CA HIS A 88 1.14 -1.23 -2.19
C HIS A 88 0.55 0.10 -2.69
N VAL A 89 -0.66 0.11 -3.25
CA VAL A 89 -1.30 1.36 -3.73
C VAL A 89 -1.73 2.25 -2.57
N CYS A 90 -2.53 1.72 -1.65
CA CYS A 90 -2.96 2.42 -0.44
C CYS A 90 -3.38 1.43 0.66
N ARG A 91 -3.53 1.92 1.90
CA ARG A 91 -3.97 1.11 3.06
C ARG A 91 -5.27 0.36 2.78
N ARG A 92 -6.30 1.05 2.29
CA ARG A 92 -7.60 0.43 1.99
C ARG A 92 -7.51 -0.74 0.99
N TRP A 93 -6.71 -0.60 -0.07
CA TRP A 93 -6.54 -1.68 -1.06
C TRP A 93 -5.81 -2.86 -0.44
N ARG A 94 -4.78 -2.58 0.36
CA ARG A 94 -4.06 -3.60 1.13
C ARG A 94 -5.00 -4.38 2.04
N ASP A 95 -5.81 -3.69 2.84
CA ASP A 95 -6.73 -4.31 3.79
C ASP A 95 -7.77 -5.19 3.09
N LEU A 96 -8.35 -4.68 1.99
CA LEU A 96 -9.31 -5.45 1.17
C LEU A 96 -8.69 -6.71 0.55
N LEU A 97 -7.48 -6.60 0.01
CA LEU A 97 -6.80 -7.71 -0.64
C LEU A 97 -6.31 -8.76 0.37
N LEU A 98 -5.78 -8.31 1.52
CA LEU A 98 -5.37 -9.22 2.61
C LEU A 98 -6.58 -9.91 3.23
N GLY A 99 -7.73 -9.24 3.31
CA GLY A 99 -8.99 -9.83 3.79
C GLY A 99 -9.68 -10.79 2.81
N CYS A 100 -9.09 -11.07 1.65
CA CYS A 100 -9.63 -11.99 0.64
C CYS A 100 -8.68 -13.17 0.40
N PRO A 101 -8.77 -14.26 1.19
CA PRO A 101 -7.84 -15.39 1.08
C PRO A 101 -7.80 -16.03 -0.31
N SER A 102 -8.92 -16.07 -1.03
CA SER A 102 -9.01 -16.58 -2.40
C SER A 102 -8.13 -15.84 -3.42
N PHE A 103 -7.71 -14.61 -3.14
CA PHE A 103 -6.78 -13.88 -4.00
C PHE A 103 -5.32 -14.36 -3.85
N TRP A 104 -5.00 -14.99 -2.72
CA TRP A 104 -3.68 -15.52 -2.39
C TRP A 104 -3.54 -17.01 -2.71
N ALA A 105 -4.66 -17.72 -2.94
CA ALA A 105 -4.70 -19.10 -3.40
C ALA A 105 -4.20 -19.21 -4.86
N ARG A 106 -2.88 -19.23 -5.02
CA ARG A 106 -2.19 -19.12 -6.31
C ARG A 106 -0.95 -20.03 -6.31
N THR A 107 -1.04 -21.14 -7.01
CA THR A 107 0.01 -22.15 -7.14
C THR A 107 1.00 -21.77 -8.25
N GLY A 108 2.12 -21.13 -7.91
CA GLY A 108 3.15 -20.77 -8.89
C GLY A 108 4.04 -19.59 -8.53
N CYS A 109 4.20 -19.28 -7.23
CA CYS A 109 5.22 -18.33 -6.79
C CYS A 109 6.63 -18.84 -7.13
N PHE A 110 7.45 -18.00 -7.77
CA PHE A 110 8.78 -18.37 -8.26
C PHE A 110 9.89 -18.34 -7.18
N PHE A 111 9.58 -18.01 -5.93
CA PHE A 111 10.55 -17.99 -4.84
C PHE A 111 9.95 -18.49 -3.52
N ALA A 112 10.72 -19.25 -2.75
CA ALA A 112 10.24 -20.04 -1.61
C ALA A 112 9.53 -19.21 -0.51
N GLU A 113 10.09 -18.05 -0.17
CA GLU A 113 9.51 -17.15 0.84
C GLU A 113 8.15 -16.58 0.40
N GLY A 114 8.01 -16.26 -0.88
CA GLY A 114 6.77 -15.79 -1.48
C GLY A 114 5.71 -16.88 -1.49
N THR A 115 6.10 -18.12 -1.81
CA THR A 115 5.18 -19.27 -1.76
C THR A 115 4.59 -19.44 -0.36
N ARG A 116 5.43 -19.41 0.68
CA ARG A 116 4.98 -19.54 2.07
C ARG A 116 3.99 -18.44 2.45
N THR A 117 4.33 -17.18 2.16
CA THR A 117 3.46 -16.03 2.45
C THR A 117 2.10 -16.14 1.74
N PHE A 118 2.09 -16.63 0.49
CA PHE A 118 0.84 -16.82 -0.26
C PHE A 118 0.00 -17.96 0.31
N LEU A 119 0.62 -19.08 0.70
CA LEU A 119 -0.07 -20.18 1.36
C LEU A 119 -0.68 -19.72 2.70
N GLU A 120 0.09 -19.04 3.54
CA GLU A 120 -0.39 -18.50 4.82
C GLU A 120 -1.59 -17.56 4.62
N ARG A 121 -1.51 -16.66 3.63
CA ARG A 121 -2.61 -15.74 3.31
C ARG A 121 -3.80 -16.39 2.61
N SER A 122 -3.61 -17.54 1.96
CA SER A 122 -4.68 -18.27 1.29
C SER A 122 -5.63 -18.96 2.29
N GLY A 123 -5.18 -19.19 3.52
CA GLY A 123 -5.98 -19.81 4.56
C GLY A 123 -6.54 -21.16 4.10
N SER A 124 -7.87 -21.30 4.15
CA SER A 124 -8.60 -22.50 3.70
C SER A 124 -9.14 -22.40 2.26
N ALA A 125 -8.74 -21.38 1.49
CA ALA A 125 -9.20 -21.25 0.11
C ALA A 125 -8.63 -22.38 -0.78
N PRO A 126 -9.39 -22.87 -1.78
CA PRO A 126 -8.91 -23.92 -2.69
C PRO A 126 -7.71 -23.45 -3.52
N LEU A 127 -6.65 -24.28 -3.60
CA LEU A 127 -5.39 -24.04 -4.32
C LEU A 127 -5.39 -24.62 -5.75
#